data_AF-A0A5N6Y0S0-F1
#
_entry.id   AF-A0A5N6Y0S0-F1
#
_cell.length_a   1.000
_cell.length_b   1.000
_cell.length_c   1.000
_cell.angle_alpha   90.00
_cell.angle_beta   90.00
_cell.angle_gamma   90.00
#
_symmetry.space_group_name_H-M   'P 1'
#
loop_
_entity.id
_entity.type
_entity.pdbx_description
1 polymer ?
#
loop_
_entity_poly.entity_id
_entity_poly.type
_entity_poly.pdbx_seq_one_letter_code
_entity_poly.pdbx_strand_id
1 'polypeptide(L)'
;MALRSALSLGINLRLVDGRTHYASKEARSRLWWSIYLLEHQLTSVTGRVSCVSENLSSTPLPVPFEEVDFCKPEVLCLFQDASMRESYLKLTLLQTEEEARSSAEWLLTCEPTLSVFFHCLVDLTSITQAVMNKVYSIQALREPSGRIHPRIRKYGKTLETWLSKLPQAFRFTESHSERFHAPAANDPFQRERICLAFNFYSAKITLCRPCVTHANLKGSTSSQSAKTTHSDLRNEMALSCLRSACSLISILPEEPDIHWLVRVSPWWTILHYLMQANTALLLGLSCWSIPELSKTTKPISPATPPINTQTMLKACKKVIRWLHTMSYTNTAARRAFLFCDSFIRRIAPSLGLDLTGLPDGASLPSHADSWMMADGPEEIC
;
A
#
# COMPACT_ATOMS: atom_id res chain seq x y z
N MET A 1 19.95 -12.14 -2.42
CA MET A 1 21.23 -12.07 -3.16
C MET A 1 21.40 -10.73 -3.87
N ALA A 2 20.49 -10.34 -4.77
CA ALA A 2 20.57 -9.09 -5.53
C ALA A 2 20.81 -7.83 -4.66
N LEU A 3 20.08 -7.66 -3.54
CA LEU A 3 20.29 -6.55 -2.62
C LEU A 3 21.72 -6.49 -2.05
N ARG A 4 22.23 -7.63 -1.57
CA ARG A 4 23.58 -7.71 -0.99
C ARG A 4 24.65 -7.44 -2.06
N SER A 5 24.46 -7.94 -3.28
CA SER A 5 25.34 -7.64 -4.40
C SER A 5 25.33 -6.14 -4.75
N ALA A 6 24.16 -5.51 -4.77
CA ALA A 6 24.04 -4.08 -5.03
C ALA A 6 24.75 -3.24 -3.96
N LEU A 7 24.59 -3.60 -2.68
CA LEU A 7 25.31 -2.96 -1.57
C LEU A 7 26.83 -3.15 -1.70
N SER A 8 27.29 -4.37 -2.01
CA SER A 8 28.71 -4.66 -2.18
C SER A 8 29.34 -3.90 -3.34
N LEU A 9 28.57 -3.64 -4.40
CA LEU A 9 29.00 -2.85 -5.56
C LEU A 9 28.81 -1.34 -5.35
N GLY A 10 28.30 -0.90 -4.18
CA GLY A 10 28.02 0.50 -3.87
C GLY A 10 26.93 1.11 -4.75
N ILE A 11 26.00 0.32 -5.27
CA ILE A 11 24.93 0.80 -6.18
C ILE A 11 23.97 1.74 -5.44
N ASN A 12 23.84 1.57 -4.13
CA ASN A 12 23.12 2.41 -3.19
C ASN A 12 23.73 3.79 -2.93
N LEU A 13 24.95 4.05 -3.41
CA LEU A 13 25.68 5.29 -3.16
C LEU A 13 25.55 6.25 -4.34
N ARG A 14 25.40 7.55 -4.02
CA ARG A 14 25.43 8.63 -5.02
C ARG A 14 26.77 8.65 -5.75
N LEU A 15 26.73 8.56 -7.08
CA LEU A 15 27.90 8.72 -7.94
C LEU A 15 28.09 10.20 -8.30
N VAL A 16 29.18 10.80 -7.83
CA VAL A 16 29.48 12.25 -7.97
C VAL A 16 30.63 12.51 -8.97
N ASP A 17 31.12 11.47 -9.66
CA ASP A 17 32.25 11.60 -10.57
C ASP A 17 31.92 12.48 -11.80
N GLY A 18 32.90 13.17 -12.37
CA GLY A 18 32.69 13.97 -13.59
C GLY A 18 32.77 13.17 -14.89
N ARG A 19 33.22 11.91 -14.84
CA ARG A 19 33.59 11.11 -16.01
C ARG A 19 32.43 10.26 -16.54
N THR A 20 31.56 9.80 -15.66
CA THR A 20 30.43 8.96 -16.04
C THR A 20 29.28 9.81 -16.61
N HIS A 21 28.76 9.36 -17.76
CA HIS A 21 27.62 10.00 -18.43
C HIS A 21 26.37 10.03 -17.54
N TYR A 22 25.54 11.07 -17.68
CA TYR A 22 24.33 11.24 -16.86
C TYR A 22 23.36 10.07 -16.99
N ALA A 23 23.19 9.54 -18.21
CA ALA A 23 22.33 8.38 -18.43
C ALA A 23 22.80 7.14 -17.64
N SER A 24 24.11 6.88 -17.60
CA SER A 24 24.66 5.75 -16.86
C SER A 24 24.53 5.92 -15.34
N LYS A 25 24.66 7.16 -14.83
CA LYS A 25 24.40 7.48 -13.42
C LYS A 25 22.93 7.24 -13.06
N GLU A 26 22.03 7.67 -13.92
CA GLU A 26 20.59 7.50 -13.70
C GLU A 26 20.16 6.04 -13.82
N ALA A 27 20.69 5.29 -14.80
CA ALA A 27 20.45 3.84 -14.91
C ALA A 27 20.86 3.10 -13.63
N ARG A 28 22.01 3.46 -13.04
CA ARG A 28 22.46 2.92 -11.75
C ARG A 28 21.52 3.29 -10.59
N SER A 29 21.05 4.53 -10.56
CA SER A 29 20.06 5.00 -9.57
C SER A 29 18.74 4.22 -9.67
N ARG A 30 18.20 4.07 -10.88
CA ARG A 30 16.97 3.30 -11.13
C ARG A 30 17.13 1.82 -10.80
N LEU A 31 18.30 1.25 -11.05
CA LEU A 31 18.62 -0.12 -10.64
C LEU A 31 18.58 -0.28 -9.12
N TRP A 32 19.22 0.63 -8.37
CA TRP A 32 19.13 0.64 -6.90
C TRP A 32 17.67 0.65 -6.43
N TRP A 33 16.89 1.62 -6.94
CA TRP A 33 15.51 1.79 -6.53
C TRP A 33 14.62 0.62 -6.94
N SER A 34 14.87 -0.02 -8.09
CA SER A 34 14.14 -1.23 -8.50
C SER A 34 14.40 -2.40 -7.53
N ILE A 35 15.65 -2.58 -7.10
CA ILE A 35 16.01 -3.59 -6.09
C ILE A 35 15.37 -3.25 -4.74
N TYR A 36 15.38 -1.97 -4.35
CA TYR A 36 14.75 -1.48 -3.13
C TYR A 36 13.24 -1.75 -3.11
N LEU A 37 12.53 -1.43 -4.19
CA LEU A 37 11.10 -1.67 -4.35
C LEU A 37 10.79 -3.17 -4.22
N LEU A 38 11.57 -4.04 -4.88
CA LEU A 38 11.38 -5.48 -4.81
C LEU A 38 11.60 -6.01 -3.38
N GLU A 39 12.67 -5.59 -2.72
CA GLU A 39 12.96 -5.97 -1.33
C GLU A 39 11.83 -5.53 -0.38
N HIS A 40 11.33 -4.31 -0.54
CA HIS A 40 10.20 -3.79 0.22
C HIS A 40 8.95 -4.69 0.05
N GLN A 41 8.60 -5.01 -1.19
CA GLN A 41 7.44 -5.85 -1.48
C GLN A 41 7.61 -7.26 -0.89
N LEU A 42 8.79 -7.87 -1.04
CA LEU A 42 9.08 -9.19 -0.46
C LEU A 42 9.02 -9.18 1.07
N THR A 43 9.54 -8.13 1.70
CA THR A 43 9.46 -7.90 3.15
C THR A 43 7.99 -7.83 3.59
N SER A 44 7.18 -7.02 2.91
CA SER A 44 5.76 -6.86 3.22
C SER A 44 4.98 -8.17 3.05
N VAL A 45 5.20 -8.89 1.94
CA VAL A 45 4.51 -10.16 1.63
C VAL A 45 4.88 -11.26 2.61
N THR A 46 6.16 -11.38 2.96
CA THR A 46 6.65 -12.49 3.80
C THR A 46 6.65 -12.18 5.29
N GLY A 47 6.44 -10.92 5.69
CA GLY A 47 6.55 -10.46 7.07
C GLY A 47 7.98 -10.55 7.63
N ARG A 48 8.98 -10.80 6.79
CA ARG A 48 10.39 -10.82 7.21
C ARG A 48 10.89 -9.40 7.46
N VAL A 49 11.94 -9.26 8.27
CA VAL A 49 12.58 -7.97 8.51
C VAL A 49 13.38 -7.57 7.28
N SER A 50 13.18 -6.34 6.80
CA SER A 50 13.95 -5.82 5.67
C SER A 50 15.41 -5.67 6.05
N CYS A 51 16.30 -6.04 5.13
CA CYS A 51 17.73 -5.77 5.27
C CYS A 51 18.09 -4.31 4.91
N VAL A 52 17.13 -3.49 4.48
CA VAL A 52 17.36 -2.11 4.09
C VAL A 52 17.00 -1.16 5.22
N SER A 53 18.02 -0.55 5.82
CA SER A 53 17.84 0.55 6.76
C SER A 53 17.87 1.90 6.03
N GLU A 54 17.25 2.91 6.64
CA GLU A 54 17.18 4.29 6.11
C GLU A 54 18.56 4.89 5.82
N ASN A 55 19.61 4.40 6.49
CA ASN A 55 20.96 4.95 6.40
C ASN A 55 21.84 4.24 5.36
N LEU A 56 21.30 3.24 4.65
CA LEU A 56 22.07 2.46 3.68
C LEU A 56 22.06 3.05 2.27
N SER A 57 21.35 4.14 2.00
CA SER A 57 21.35 4.77 0.67
C SER A 57 21.62 6.25 0.75
N SER A 58 22.48 6.74 -0.15
CA SER A 58 22.63 8.16 -0.45
C SER A 58 22.11 8.51 -1.85
N THR A 59 21.45 7.56 -2.51
CA THR A 59 20.91 7.76 -3.85
C THR A 59 19.69 8.70 -3.77
N PRO A 60 19.64 9.79 -4.55
CA PRO A 60 18.47 10.66 -4.60
C PRO A 60 17.28 9.95 -5.28
N LEU A 61 16.08 10.53 -5.23
CA LEU A 61 14.96 10.04 -6.04
C LEU A 61 15.35 9.93 -7.52
N PRO A 62 14.81 8.93 -8.26
CA PRO A 62 15.07 8.80 -9.68
C PRO A 62 14.54 10.03 -10.41
N VAL A 63 15.22 10.40 -11.49
CA VAL A 63 14.88 11.58 -12.27
C VAL A 63 13.57 11.32 -13.03
N PRO A 64 12.57 12.23 -12.94
CA PRO A 64 11.24 12.02 -13.52
C PRO A 64 11.18 12.35 -15.02
N PHE A 65 12.24 12.06 -15.77
CA PHE A 65 12.33 12.26 -17.22
C PHE A 65 12.78 10.96 -17.90
N GLU A 66 12.33 10.72 -19.13
CA GLU A 66 12.82 9.60 -19.92
C GLU A 66 14.24 9.87 -20.44
N GLU A 67 15.01 8.82 -20.72
CA GLU A 67 16.41 8.96 -21.17
C GLU A 67 16.54 9.78 -22.46
N VAL A 68 15.54 9.68 -23.34
CA VAL A 68 15.46 10.47 -24.60
C VAL A 68 15.43 11.97 -24.36
N ASP A 69 14.96 12.41 -23.18
CA ASP A 69 14.82 13.80 -22.82
C ASP A 69 16.05 14.35 -22.09
N PHE A 70 17.07 13.54 -21.80
CA PHE A 70 18.23 13.98 -21.02
C PHE A 70 19.07 15.05 -21.71
N CYS A 71 18.91 15.23 -23.02
CA CYS A 71 19.54 16.31 -23.78
C CYS A 71 18.77 17.64 -23.71
N LYS A 72 17.53 17.67 -23.19
CA LYS A 72 16.77 18.91 -23.05
C LYS A 72 17.48 19.86 -22.07
N PRO A 73 17.55 21.18 -22.36
CA PRO A 73 18.29 22.13 -21.52
C PRO A 73 17.87 22.15 -20.05
N GLU A 74 16.56 22.04 -19.79
CA GLU A 74 15.98 21.98 -18.44
C GLU A 74 16.44 20.74 -17.64
N VAL A 75 16.55 19.59 -18.31
CA VAL A 75 17.00 18.34 -17.69
C VAL A 75 18.52 18.34 -17.50
N LEU A 76 19.27 18.89 -18.45
CA LEU A 76 20.71 19.10 -18.31
C LEU A 76 21.03 20.01 -17.12
N CYS A 77 20.24 21.09 -16.91
CA CYS A 77 20.39 21.98 -15.77
C CYS A 77 20.23 21.21 -14.45
N LEU A 78 19.22 20.33 -14.34
CA LEU A 78 19.04 19.45 -13.18
C LEU A 78 20.24 18.52 -12.94
N PHE A 79 20.91 18.06 -13.99
CA PHE A 79 22.08 17.20 -13.86
C PHE A 79 23.37 17.95 -13.48
N GLN A 80 23.49 19.20 -13.90
CA GLN A 80 24.67 20.04 -13.69
C GLN A 80 24.62 20.77 -12.34
N ASP A 81 23.45 21.24 -11.92
CA ASP A 81 23.26 21.93 -10.64
C ASP A 81 22.97 20.92 -9.53
N ALA A 82 23.97 20.69 -8.69
CA ALA A 82 23.88 19.76 -7.56
C ALA A 82 22.87 20.20 -6.50
N SER A 83 22.70 21.51 -6.29
CA SER A 83 21.78 22.08 -5.29
C SER A 83 20.34 21.92 -5.76
N MET A 84 20.07 22.30 -7.01
CA MET A 84 18.77 22.09 -7.65
C MET A 84 18.38 20.61 -7.63
N ARG A 85 19.31 19.73 -7.99
CA ARG A 85 19.09 18.28 -7.97
C ARG A 85 18.72 17.76 -6.59
N GLU A 86 19.44 18.20 -5.57
CA GLU A 86 19.20 17.78 -4.19
C GLU A 86 17.86 18.29 -3.65
N SER A 87 17.46 19.50 -4.05
CA SER A 87 16.16 20.07 -3.69
C SER A 87 15.00 19.28 -4.32
N TYR A 88 15.04 19.04 -5.64
CA TYR A 88 13.93 18.41 -6.36
C TYR A 88 13.83 16.89 -6.19
N LEU A 89 14.97 16.20 -6.02
CA LEU A 89 15.02 14.73 -5.88
C LEU A 89 15.09 14.28 -4.42
N LYS A 90 14.69 15.16 -3.48
CA LYS A 90 14.59 14.85 -2.05
C LYS A 90 13.36 13.99 -1.78
N LEU A 91 13.54 12.93 -0.98
CA LEU A 91 12.42 12.09 -0.51
C LEU A 91 11.44 12.91 0.32
N THR A 92 10.13 12.69 0.15
CA THR A 92 9.08 13.41 0.90
C THR A 92 9.26 13.25 2.42
N LEU A 93 9.78 12.09 2.86
CA LEU A 93 10.07 11.83 4.27
C LEU A 93 11.13 12.76 4.89
N LEU A 94 11.93 13.44 4.06
CA LEU A 94 12.99 14.38 4.45
C LEU A 94 12.65 15.84 4.13
N GLN A 95 11.49 16.09 3.51
CA GLN A 95 11.10 17.43 3.07
C GLN A 95 10.42 18.24 4.18
N THR A 96 10.60 19.56 4.16
CA THR A 96 9.69 20.50 4.83
C THR A 96 8.41 20.69 4.01
N GLU A 97 7.40 21.37 4.57
CA GLU A 97 6.15 21.66 3.85
C GLU A 97 6.40 22.57 2.63
N GLU A 98 7.34 23.52 2.75
CA GLU A 98 7.74 24.44 1.68
C GLU A 98 8.48 23.70 0.57
N GLU A 99 9.43 22.82 0.92
CA GLU A 99 10.14 21.97 -0.04
C GLU A 99 9.17 21.02 -0.76
N ALA A 100 8.21 20.44 -0.05
CA ALA A 100 7.20 19.57 -0.63
C ALA A 100 6.30 20.32 -1.63
N ARG A 101 5.92 21.58 -1.32
CA ARG A 101 5.14 22.42 -2.24
C ARG A 101 5.92 22.76 -3.50
N SER A 102 7.18 23.19 -3.36
CA SER A 102 8.06 23.47 -4.50
C SER A 102 8.28 22.22 -5.37
N SER A 103 8.49 21.06 -4.74
CA SER A 103 8.61 19.78 -5.43
C SER A 103 7.32 19.39 -6.16
N ALA A 104 6.14 19.67 -5.60
CA ALA A 104 4.86 19.46 -6.27
C ALA A 104 4.71 20.35 -7.51
N GLU A 105 5.01 21.65 -7.37
CA GLU A 105 4.94 22.63 -8.46
C GLU A 105 5.88 22.25 -9.61
N TRP A 106 7.08 21.78 -9.30
CA TRP A 106 8.03 21.27 -10.28
C TRP A 106 7.56 19.96 -10.95
N LEU A 107 7.00 19.00 -10.21
CA LEU A 107 6.47 17.78 -10.80
C LEU A 107 5.31 18.03 -11.77
N LEU A 108 4.56 19.14 -11.61
CA LEU A 108 3.51 19.54 -12.55
C LEU A 108 4.05 20.00 -13.91
N THR A 109 5.32 20.42 -13.99
CA THR A 109 5.95 20.80 -15.26
C THR A 109 6.49 19.59 -16.04
N CYS A 110 6.61 18.43 -15.38
CA CYS A 110 7.07 17.19 -15.99
C CYS A 110 5.95 16.55 -16.83
N GLU A 111 6.29 16.07 -18.03
CA GLU A 111 5.35 15.28 -18.83
C GLU A 111 5.00 13.95 -18.13
N PRO A 112 3.74 13.50 -18.18
CA PRO A 112 3.33 12.28 -17.51
C PRO A 112 3.92 11.05 -18.21
N THR A 113 5.01 10.53 -17.64
CA THR A 113 5.78 9.40 -18.18
C THR A 113 5.94 8.30 -17.13
N LEU A 114 6.45 7.14 -17.56
CA LEU A 114 6.77 6.04 -16.63
C LEU A 114 7.87 6.43 -15.65
N SER A 115 8.78 7.33 -16.03
CA SER A 115 9.80 7.90 -15.14
C SER A 115 9.19 8.72 -14.00
N VAL A 116 8.16 9.55 -14.25
CA VAL A 116 7.41 10.26 -13.19
C VAL A 116 6.68 9.26 -12.29
N PHE A 117 6.01 8.27 -12.87
CA PHE A 117 5.35 7.21 -12.09
C PHE A 117 6.34 6.48 -11.17
N PHE A 118 7.51 6.09 -11.71
CA PHE A 118 8.56 5.43 -10.96
C PHE A 118 9.09 6.30 -9.81
N HIS A 119 9.29 7.60 -10.06
CA HIS A 119 9.63 8.57 -9.03
C HIS A 119 8.60 8.59 -7.88
N CYS A 120 7.31 8.71 -8.20
CA CYS A 120 6.25 8.72 -7.20
C CYS A 120 6.18 7.40 -6.41
N LEU A 121 6.33 6.26 -7.09
CA LEU A 121 6.29 4.93 -6.48
C LEU A 121 7.46 4.70 -5.51
N VAL A 122 8.67 5.13 -5.89
CA VAL A 122 9.86 5.05 -5.04
C VAL A 122 9.70 5.89 -3.78
N ASP A 123 9.19 7.11 -3.92
CA ASP A 123 8.98 8.01 -2.79
C ASP A 123 7.95 7.44 -1.80
N LEU A 124 6.81 6.94 -2.30
CA LEU A 124 5.80 6.26 -1.47
C LEU A 124 6.36 5.03 -0.75
N THR A 125 7.12 4.22 -1.47
CA THR A 125 7.69 3.00 -0.93
C THR A 125 8.72 3.30 0.15
N SER A 126 9.49 4.38 -0.01
CA SER A 126 10.44 4.85 1.01
C SER A 126 9.73 5.30 2.29
N ILE A 127 8.60 6.01 2.18
CA ILE A 127 7.76 6.35 3.33
C ILE A 127 7.25 5.05 4.01
N THR A 128 6.74 4.10 3.22
CA THR A 128 6.19 2.84 3.74
C THR A 128 7.25 1.99 4.43
N GLN A 129 8.47 1.96 3.90
CA GLN A 129 9.60 1.28 4.52
C GLN A 129 9.99 1.94 5.86
N ALA A 130 9.99 3.27 5.92
CA ALA A 130 10.22 4.00 7.17
C ALA A 130 9.15 3.66 8.23
N VAL A 131 7.88 3.55 7.82
CA VAL A 131 6.79 3.08 8.69
C VAL A 131 7.09 1.69 9.23
N MET A 132 7.46 0.72 8.38
CA MET A 132 7.80 -0.63 8.84
C MET A 132 8.98 -0.61 9.83
N ASN A 133 10.03 0.14 9.52
CA ASN A 133 11.23 0.20 10.34
C ASN A 133 11.00 0.92 11.70
N LYS A 134 10.15 1.95 11.77
CA LYS A 134 9.96 2.74 13.00
C LYS A 134 8.74 2.35 13.82
N VAL A 135 7.69 1.78 13.22
CA VAL A 135 6.46 1.37 13.91
C VAL A 135 6.53 -0.10 14.33
N TYR A 136 7.20 -0.95 13.54
CA TYR A 136 7.28 -2.39 13.77
C TYR A 136 8.67 -2.89 14.18
N SER A 137 9.60 -1.99 14.54
CA SER A 137 10.88 -2.43 15.13
C SER A 137 10.69 -3.07 16.50
N ILE A 138 11.59 -3.98 16.86
CA ILE A 138 11.65 -4.60 18.19
C ILE A 138 11.72 -3.52 19.28
N GLN A 139 12.45 -2.43 19.02
CA GLN A 139 12.53 -1.30 19.94
C GLN A 139 11.17 -0.61 20.10
N ALA A 140 10.47 -0.31 19.01
CA ALA A 140 9.15 0.30 19.06
C ALA A 140 8.11 -0.59 19.78
N LEU A 141 8.20 -1.92 19.63
CA LEU A 141 7.34 -2.87 20.33
C LEU A 141 7.58 -2.93 21.85
N ARG A 142 8.79 -2.58 22.30
CA ARG A 142 9.15 -2.54 23.73
C ARG A 142 8.88 -1.18 24.37
N GLU A 143 8.64 -0.14 23.57
CA GLU A 143 8.32 1.19 24.09
C GLU A 143 6.87 1.27 24.61
N PRO A 144 6.61 2.09 25.65
CA PRO A 144 5.24 2.37 26.08
C PRO A 144 4.39 2.93 24.94
N SER A 145 3.11 2.51 24.87
CA SER A 145 2.18 2.86 23.79
C SER A 145 2.05 4.38 23.54
N GLY A 146 2.40 5.24 24.51
CA GLY A 146 2.43 6.69 24.32
C GLY A 146 3.37 7.20 23.22
N ARG A 147 4.41 6.45 22.85
CA ARG A 147 5.40 6.86 21.82
C ARG A 147 5.09 6.37 20.40
N ILE A 148 4.14 5.45 20.22
CA ILE A 148 3.74 4.97 18.89
C ILE A 148 2.85 5.99 18.17
N HIS A 149 1.97 6.66 18.92
CA HIS A 149 0.99 7.59 18.35
C HIS A 149 1.61 8.81 17.65
N PRO A 150 2.65 9.49 18.20
CA PRO A 150 3.30 10.59 17.50
C PRO A 150 3.96 10.13 16.19
N ARG A 151 4.55 8.93 16.16
CA ARG A 151 5.13 8.35 14.93
C ARG A 151 4.04 8.09 13.90
N ILE A 152 2.93 7.50 14.33
CA ILE A 152 1.77 7.25 13.46
C ILE A 152 1.26 8.56 12.85
N ARG A 153 1.08 9.61 13.66
CA ARG A 153 0.65 10.94 13.18
C ARG A 153 1.65 11.54 12.20
N LYS A 154 2.96 11.48 12.52
CA LYS A 154 4.03 11.98 11.64
C LYS A 154 3.94 11.34 10.26
N TYR A 155 3.97 10.01 10.18
CA TYR A 155 3.94 9.31 8.90
C TYR A 155 2.58 9.40 8.19
N GLY A 156 1.48 9.55 8.94
CA GLY A 156 0.16 9.86 8.37
C GLY A 156 0.19 11.18 7.60
N LYS A 157 0.72 12.25 8.23
CA LYS A 157 0.93 13.53 7.58
C LYS A 157 1.88 13.42 6.38
N THR A 158 2.97 12.67 6.50
CA THR A 158 3.90 12.46 5.37
C THR A 158 3.22 11.77 4.18
N LEU A 159 2.32 10.80 4.41
CA LEU A 159 1.54 10.17 3.34
C LEU A 159 0.55 11.15 2.70
N GLU A 160 -0.08 12.02 3.49
CA GLU A 160 -0.95 13.09 2.97
C GLU A 160 -0.17 14.10 2.13
N THR A 161 1.02 14.52 2.58
CA THR A 161 1.93 15.37 1.81
C THR A 161 2.37 14.69 0.52
N TRP A 162 2.69 13.40 0.54
CA TRP A 162 3.02 12.66 -0.68
C TRP A 162 1.82 12.62 -1.66
N LEU A 163 0.61 12.39 -1.15
CA LEU A 163 -0.60 12.33 -1.96
C LEU A 163 -0.92 13.69 -2.62
N SER A 164 -0.68 14.80 -1.91
CA SER A 164 -0.94 16.14 -2.44
C SER A 164 0.02 16.52 -3.59
N LYS A 165 1.24 15.99 -3.57
CA LYS A 165 2.28 16.17 -4.61
C LYS A 165 1.99 15.43 -5.92
N LEU A 166 1.06 14.47 -5.95
CA LEU A 166 0.84 13.64 -7.14
C LEU A 166 0.37 14.49 -8.33
N PRO A 167 1.02 14.36 -9.51
CA PRO A 167 0.54 14.94 -10.75
C PRO A 167 -0.87 14.45 -11.11
N GLN A 168 -1.64 15.29 -11.78
CA GLN A 168 -3.03 14.99 -12.11
C GLN A 168 -3.19 13.69 -12.93
N ALA A 169 -2.23 13.40 -13.81
CA ALA A 169 -2.21 12.18 -14.61
C ALA A 169 -2.14 10.89 -13.77
N PHE A 170 -1.61 10.96 -12.55
CA PHE A 170 -1.46 9.82 -11.63
C PHE A 170 -2.34 9.91 -10.39
N ARG A 171 -3.17 10.95 -10.27
CA ARG A 171 -4.11 11.11 -9.16
C ARG A 171 -5.19 10.02 -9.24
N PHE A 172 -5.34 9.29 -8.15
CA PHE A 172 -6.29 8.17 -8.01
C PHE A 172 -7.40 8.43 -6.97
N THR A 173 -7.48 9.65 -6.43
CA THR A 173 -8.50 10.04 -5.44
C THR A 173 -9.42 11.14 -5.96
N GLU A 174 -10.62 11.19 -5.38
CA GLU A 174 -11.56 12.30 -5.58
C GLU A 174 -10.95 13.64 -5.09
N SER A 175 -11.43 14.76 -5.63
CA SER A 175 -10.95 16.08 -5.18
C SER A 175 -11.29 16.29 -3.70
N HIS A 176 -10.31 16.79 -2.92
CA HIS A 176 -10.44 17.04 -1.47
C HIS A 176 -10.83 15.81 -0.64
N SER A 177 -10.58 14.60 -1.14
CA SER A 177 -10.95 13.34 -0.50
C SER A 177 -9.86 12.29 -0.73
N GLU A 178 -9.74 11.35 0.21
CA GLU A 178 -8.89 10.17 0.04
C GLU A 178 -9.66 8.99 -0.58
N ARG A 179 -10.91 9.20 -1.00
CA ARG A 179 -11.72 8.17 -1.62
C ARG A 179 -11.17 7.84 -3.01
N PHE A 180 -11.06 6.55 -3.28
CA PHE A 180 -10.60 6.07 -4.58
C PHE A 180 -11.54 6.53 -5.69
N HIS A 181 -10.95 7.13 -6.72
CA HIS A 181 -11.62 7.54 -7.94
C HIS A 181 -11.20 6.58 -9.06
N ALA A 182 -12.12 5.73 -9.50
CA ALA A 182 -11.85 4.76 -10.54
C ALA A 182 -11.45 5.46 -11.86
N PRO A 183 -10.33 5.08 -12.49
CA PRO A 183 -9.96 5.59 -13.80
C PRO A 183 -10.96 5.16 -14.87
N ALA A 184 -11.13 5.98 -15.90
CA ALA A 184 -11.93 5.61 -17.07
C ALA A 184 -11.35 4.38 -17.77
N ALA A 185 -12.18 3.62 -18.50
CA ALA A 185 -11.75 2.38 -19.17
C ALA A 185 -10.58 2.59 -20.16
N ASN A 186 -10.51 3.76 -20.78
CA ASN A 186 -9.48 4.14 -21.76
C ASN A 186 -8.44 5.12 -21.18
N ASP A 187 -8.32 5.22 -19.85
CA ASP A 187 -7.30 6.07 -19.22
C ASP A 187 -5.90 5.52 -19.54
N PRO A 188 -5.00 6.31 -20.16
CA PRO A 188 -3.68 5.83 -20.59
C PRO A 188 -2.77 5.46 -19.41
N PHE A 189 -3.06 5.97 -18.20
CA PHE A 189 -2.29 5.75 -16.97
C PHE A 189 -3.07 4.91 -15.95
N GLN A 190 -4.04 4.11 -16.42
CA GLN A 190 -4.89 3.29 -15.58
C GLN A 190 -4.09 2.38 -14.64
N ARG A 191 -3.04 1.72 -15.18
CA ARG A 191 -2.17 0.80 -14.41
C ARG A 191 -1.42 1.53 -13.31
N GLU A 192 -0.85 2.67 -13.65
CA GLU A 192 -0.02 3.49 -12.77
C GLU A 192 -0.86 4.01 -11.61
N ARG A 193 -2.06 4.55 -11.89
CA ARG A 193 -3.02 4.99 -10.86
C ARG A 193 -3.42 3.86 -9.93
N ILE A 194 -3.76 2.70 -10.48
CA ILE A 194 -4.17 1.53 -9.69
C ILE A 194 -3.02 1.01 -8.84
N CYS A 195 -1.80 0.97 -9.39
CA CYS A 195 -0.60 0.59 -8.66
C CYS A 195 -0.32 1.54 -7.49
N LEU A 196 -0.36 2.86 -7.71
CA LEU A 196 -0.18 3.85 -6.65
C LEU A 196 -1.29 3.76 -5.60
N ALA A 197 -2.55 3.55 -6.00
CA ALA A 197 -3.67 3.40 -5.08
C ALA A 197 -3.49 2.18 -4.16
N PHE A 198 -3.14 1.01 -4.72
CA PHE A 198 -2.87 -0.20 -3.92
C PHE A 198 -1.75 0.03 -2.91
N ASN A 199 -0.62 0.61 -3.35
CA ASN A 199 0.51 0.88 -2.46
C ASN A 199 0.15 1.91 -1.38
N PHE A 200 -0.59 2.96 -1.73
CA PHE A 200 -0.96 4.02 -0.78
C PHE A 200 -1.90 3.51 0.32
N TYR A 201 -2.99 2.83 -0.05
CA TYR A 201 -3.90 2.31 0.96
C TYR A 201 -3.26 1.17 1.76
N SER A 202 -2.40 0.35 1.15
CA SER A 202 -1.61 -0.66 1.88
C SER A 202 -0.67 -0.01 2.90
N ALA A 203 -0.02 1.10 2.56
CA ALA A 203 0.82 1.87 3.47
C ALA A 203 0.00 2.41 4.64
N LYS A 204 -1.19 2.98 4.38
CA LYS A 204 -2.10 3.44 5.45
C LYS A 204 -2.58 2.32 6.36
N ILE A 205 -2.96 1.16 5.80
CA ILE A 205 -3.33 -0.02 6.61
C ILE A 205 -2.16 -0.42 7.50
N THR A 206 -0.95 -0.51 6.94
CA THR A 206 0.27 -0.85 7.68
C THR A 206 0.55 0.13 8.81
N LEU A 207 0.44 1.43 8.55
CA LEU A 207 0.65 2.49 9.53
C LEU A 207 -0.34 2.40 10.71
N CYS A 208 -1.60 2.12 10.41
CA CYS A 208 -2.70 2.23 11.37
C CYS A 208 -3.06 0.90 12.06
N ARG A 209 -2.62 -0.25 11.52
CA ARG A 209 -2.91 -1.60 12.04
C ARG A 209 -2.58 -1.84 13.53
N PRO A 210 -1.51 -1.26 14.13
CA PRO A 210 -1.26 -1.47 15.56
C PRO A 210 -2.44 -0.97 16.43
N CYS A 211 -3.13 0.08 15.99
CA CYS A 211 -4.27 0.64 16.74
C CYS A 211 -5.49 -0.28 16.73
N VAL A 212 -5.70 -1.04 15.65
CA VAL A 212 -6.76 -2.06 15.54
C VAL A 212 -6.44 -3.27 16.43
N THR A 213 -5.19 -3.72 16.44
CA THR A 213 -4.78 -4.96 17.13
C THR A 213 -4.65 -4.77 18.64
N HIS A 214 -4.04 -3.66 19.08
CA HIS A 214 -3.84 -3.43 20.52
C HIS A 214 -5.14 -3.09 21.25
N ALA A 215 -6.19 -2.59 20.57
CA ALA A 215 -7.50 -2.33 21.19
C ALA A 215 -8.01 -3.56 21.95
N ASN A 216 -7.60 -4.72 21.45
CA ASN A 216 -8.04 -6.04 21.90
C ASN A 216 -7.25 -6.57 23.11
N LEU A 217 -6.08 -6.01 23.44
CA LEU A 217 -5.27 -6.48 24.59
C LEU A 217 -5.73 -5.92 25.94
N LYS A 218 -6.55 -4.86 25.96
CA LYS A 218 -7.10 -4.27 27.20
C LYS A 218 -8.56 -4.64 27.45
N GLY A 219 -9.11 -5.57 26.67
CA GLY A 219 -10.45 -6.13 26.85
C GLY A 219 -10.46 -7.24 27.91
N SER A 220 -10.06 -6.92 29.14
CA SER A 220 -10.38 -7.69 30.37
C SER A 220 -9.87 -6.88 31.57
N THR A 221 -10.78 -6.56 32.50
CA THR A 221 -10.52 -6.07 33.87
C THR A 221 -10.11 -4.62 34.15
N SER A 222 -10.64 -3.61 33.44
CA SER A 222 -10.68 -2.27 34.09
C SER A 222 -12.02 -1.58 33.89
N SER A 223 -12.85 -1.71 34.91
CA SER A 223 -13.95 -0.82 35.24
C SER A 223 -13.56 0.65 35.04
N GLN A 224 -14.47 1.42 34.43
CA GLN A 224 -14.61 2.87 34.53
C GLN A 224 -13.30 3.65 34.75
N SER A 225 -12.64 4.06 33.67
CA SER A 225 -11.70 5.18 33.74
C SER A 225 -11.94 6.12 32.57
N ALA A 226 -11.87 7.41 32.86
CA ALA A 226 -12.19 8.52 31.99
C ALA A 226 -11.64 8.33 30.57
N LYS A 227 -12.41 8.75 29.55
CA LYS A 227 -11.97 8.87 28.16
C LYS A 227 -10.72 9.74 28.13
N THR A 228 -9.55 9.10 28.06
CA THR A 228 -8.27 9.80 27.91
C THR A 228 -8.08 10.12 26.43
N THR A 229 -7.43 11.25 26.13
CA THR A 229 -7.07 11.69 24.76
C THR A 229 -6.37 10.60 23.93
N HIS A 230 -5.66 9.69 24.59
CA HIS A 230 -5.02 8.53 23.97
C HIS A 230 -6.01 7.50 23.41
N SER A 231 -7.17 7.31 24.06
CA SER A 231 -8.21 6.38 23.57
C SER A 231 -8.90 6.91 22.31
N ASP A 232 -9.16 8.21 22.25
CA ASP A 232 -9.80 8.85 21.09
C ASP A 232 -8.88 8.81 19.86
N LEU A 233 -7.60 9.15 20.04
CA LEU A 233 -6.61 9.08 18.94
C LEU A 233 -6.43 7.65 18.42
N ARG A 234 -6.41 6.66 19.32
CA ARG A 234 -6.35 5.26 18.90
C ARG A 234 -7.56 4.87 18.08
N ASN A 235 -8.75 5.31 18.48
CA ASN A 235 -9.97 5.02 17.77
C ASN A 235 -9.94 5.64 16.37
N GLU A 236 -9.52 6.90 16.26
CA GLU A 236 -9.33 7.58 14.99
C GLU A 236 -8.39 6.81 14.04
N MET A 237 -7.22 6.36 14.53
CA MET A 237 -6.28 5.60 13.72
C MET A 237 -6.84 4.25 13.29
N ALA A 238 -7.56 3.55 14.17
CA ALA A 238 -8.22 2.29 13.81
C ALA A 238 -9.31 2.49 12.75
N LEU A 239 -10.11 3.56 12.85
CA LEU A 239 -11.07 3.94 11.81
C LEU A 239 -10.37 4.25 10.49
N SER A 240 -9.24 4.96 10.53
CA SER A 240 -8.40 5.22 9.35
C SER A 240 -7.90 3.92 8.71
N CYS A 241 -7.50 2.93 9.51
CA CYS A 241 -7.11 1.60 9.04
C CYS A 241 -8.26 0.91 8.30
N LEU A 242 -9.45 0.84 8.92
CA LEU A 242 -10.61 0.17 8.37
C LEU A 242 -11.14 0.87 7.10
N ARG A 243 -11.13 2.21 7.07
CA ARG A 243 -11.46 2.99 5.86
C ARG A 243 -10.47 2.71 4.74
N SER A 244 -9.17 2.71 5.04
CA SER A 244 -8.14 2.39 4.04
C SER A 244 -8.29 0.98 3.49
N ALA A 245 -8.66 0.01 4.33
CA ALA A 245 -8.97 -1.35 3.88
C ALA A 245 -10.19 -1.38 2.96
N CYS A 246 -11.28 -0.69 3.28
CA CYS A 246 -12.42 -0.54 2.39
C CYS A 246 -12.04 0.12 1.06
N SER A 247 -11.26 1.21 1.09
CA SER A 247 -10.79 1.91 -0.11
C SER A 247 -9.90 1.01 -0.98
N LEU A 248 -8.99 0.23 -0.38
CA LEU A 248 -8.18 -0.74 -1.11
C LEU A 248 -9.06 -1.76 -1.84
N ILE A 249 -10.06 -2.33 -1.16
CA ILE A 249 -10.99 -3.31 -1.76
C ILE A 249 -11.92 -2.66 -2.80
N SER A 250 -12.16 -1.35 -2.70
CA SER A 250 -12.94 -0.62 -3.71
C SER A 250 -12.24 -0.48 -5.06
N ILE A 251 -10.92 -0.68 -5.13
CA ILE A 251 -10.15 -0.64 -6.38
C ILE A 251 -10.54 -1.78 -7.33
N LEU A 252 -10.87 -2.95 -6.77
CA LEU A 252 -11.23 -4.13 -7.54
C LEU A 252 -12.59 -3.91 -8.25
N PRO A 253 -12.82 -4.50 -9.43
CA PRO A 253 -14.14 -4.64 -10.01
C PRO A 253 -15.13 -5.33 -9.05
N GLU A 254 -16.43 -5.03 -9.16
CA GLU A 254 -17.43 -5.62 -8.25
C GLU A 254 -17.59 -7.12 -8.41
N GLU A 255 -17.47 -7.62 -9.64
CA GLU A 255 -17.37 -9.04 -9.94
C GLU A 255 -15.91 -9.42 -10.24
N PRO A 256 -15.45 -10.60 -9.80
CA PRO A 256 -14.09 -11.06 -10.09
C PRO A 256 -13.81 -11.18 -11.59
N ASP A 257 -12.75 -10.51 -12.05
CA ASP A 257 -12.29 -10.54 -13.43
C ASP A 257 -10.77 -10.80 -13.45
N ILE A 258 -10.39 -12.01 -13.89
CA ILE A 258 -8.99 -12.44 -13.99
C ILE A 258 -8.25 -11.70 -15.10
N HIS A 259 -8.92 -11.31 -16.18
CA HIS A 259 -8.29 -10.53 -17.25
C HIS A 259 -7.95 -9.14 -16.77
N TRP A 260 -8.87 -8.48 -16.05
CA TRP A 260 -8.59 -7.19 -15.39
C TRP A 260 -7.44 -7.33 -14.39
N LEU A 261 -7.42 -8.40 -13.59
CA LEU A 261 -6.37 -8.64 -12.60
C LEU A 261 -4.99 -8.68 -13.26
N VAL A 262 -4.81 -9.49 -14.31
CA VAL A 262 -3.52 -9.63 -15.02
C VAL A 262 -3.17 -8.37 -15.81
N ARG A 263 -4.16 -7.71 -16.42
CA ARG A 263 -3.92 -6.55 -17.29
C ARG A 263 -3.80 -5.24 -16.53
N VAL A 264 -4.35 -5.06 -15.36
CA VAL A 264 -4.48 -3.72 -14.75
C VAL A 264 -3.84 -3.65 -13.37
N SER A 265 -3.96 -4.72 -12.59
CA SER A 265 -3.51 -4.73 -11.19
C SER A 265 -2.04 -5.18 -11.05
N PRO A 266 -1.39 -4.92 -9.89
CA PRO A 266 -0.16 -5.60 -9.50
C PRO A 266 -0.46 -7.07 -9.14
N TRP A 267 -0.77 -7.89 -10.16
CA TRP A 267 -1.33 -9.24 -10.00
C TRP A 267 -0.46 -10.17 -9.15
N TRP A 268 0.86 -10.01 -9.17
CA TRP A 268 1.80 -10.86 -8.45
C TRP A 268 1.79 -10.62 -6.93
N THR A 269 1.39 -9.42 -6.46
CA THR A 269 1.22 -9.11 -5.02
C THR A 269 -0.24 -9.00 -4.59
N ILE A 270 -1.20 -9.17 -5.50
CA ILE A 270 -2.62 -8.92 -5.21
C ILE A 270 -3.13 -9.71 -4.01
N LEU A 271 -2.68 -10.96 -3.84
CA LEU A 271 -3.05 -11.81 -2.70
C LEU A 271 -2.65 -11.17 -1.36
N HIS A 272 -1.47 -10.53 -1.31
CA HIS A 272 -1.03 -9.82 -0.10
C HIS A 272 -1.94 -8.64 0.21
N TYR A 273 -2.26 -7.80 -0.78
CA TYR A 273 -3.17 -6.66 -0.59
C TYR A 273 -4.57 -7.10 -0.14
N LEU A 274 -5.12 -8.14 -0.75
CA LEU A 274 -6.42 -8.73 -0.37
C LEU A 274 -6.41 -9.22 1.06
N MET A 275 -5.40 -10.02 1.44
CA MET A 275 -5.30 -10.57 2.79
C MET A 275 -5.03 -9.50 3.85
N GLN A 276 -4.20 -8.50 3.53
CA GLN A 276 -3.89 -7.40 4.42
C GLN A 276 -5.15 -6.58 4.74
N ALA A 277 -5.91 -6.18 3.72
CA ALA A 277 -7.16 -5.45 3.92
C ALA A 277 -8.22 -6.30 4.61
N ASN A 278 -8.44 -7.54 4.17
CA ASN A 278 -9.46 -8.41 4.76
C ASN A 278 -9.17 -8.75 6.22
N THR A 279 -7.90 -8.95 6.59
CA THR A 279 -7.52 -9.16 8.00
C THR A 279 -7.88 -7.95 8.86
N ALA A 280 -7.61 -6.73 8.39
CA ALA A 280 -7.99 -5.53 9.12
C ALA A 280 -9.52 -5.43 9.30
N LEU A 281 -10.29 -5.72 8.25
CA LEU A 281 -11.75 -5.70 8.28
C LEU A 281 -12.34 -6.77 9.20
N LEU A 282 -11.85 -8.01 9.11
CA LEU A 282 -12.30 -9.12 9.97
C LEU A 282 -12.01 -8.84 11.46
N LEU A 283 -10.83 -8.27 11.77
CA LEU A 283 -10.51 -7.82 13.13
C LEU A 283 -11.44 -6.70 13.60
N GLY A 284 -11.75 -5.75 12.70
CA GLY A 284 -12.73 -4.71 13.00
C GLY A 284 -14.11 -5.30 13.30
N LEU A 285 -14.61 -6.22 12.47
CA LEU A 285 -15.91 -6.89 12.67
C LEU A 285 -15.95 -7.66 13.99
N SER A 286 -14.89 -8.41 14.33
CA SER A 286 -14.88 -9.27 15.51
C SER A 286 -14.70 -8.54 16.83
N CYS A 287 -14.02 -7.38 16.81
CA CYS A 287 -13.55 -6.75 18.05
C CYS A 287 -14.20 -5.39 18.34
N TRP A 288 -14.93 -4.80 17.40
CA TRP A 288 -15.57 -3.51 17.58
C TRP A 288 -17.08 -3.69 17.65
N SER A 289 -17.66 -3.42 18.82
CA SER A 289 -19.11 -3.51 19.01
C SER A 289 -19.82 -2.48 18.12
N ILE A 290 -20.66 -3.00 17.23
CA ILE A 290 -21.55 -2.32 16.27
C ILE A 290 -22.25 -1.05 16.84
N PRO A 291 -22.64 -0.95 18.14
CA PRO A 291 -23.28 0.25 18.69
C PRO A 291 -22.35 1.43 19.04
N GLU A 292 -21.03 1.25 19.18
CA GLU A 292 -20.10 2.35 19.54
C GLU A 292 -19.71 3.21 18.34
N LEU A 293 -19.71 2.61 17.16
CA LEU A 293 -19.35 3.24 15.89
C LEU A 293 -20.40 4.27 15.42
N SER A 294 -21.68 4.04 15.75
CA SER A 294 -22.79 4.93 15.43
C SER A 294 -22.93 6.12 16.39
N LYS A 295 -22.52 5.97 17.66
CA LYS A 295 -22.68 7.02 18.70
C LYS A 295 -21.51 8.01 18.79
N THR A 296 -20.33 7.66 18.30
CA THR A 296 -19.12 8.51 18.39
C THR A 296 -18.75 9.23 17.10
N THR A 297 -19.36 8.87 15.97
CA THR A 297 -19.04 9.48 14.67
C THR A 297 -19.82 10.79 14.49
N LYS A 298 -19.38 11.87 15.16
CA LYS A 298 -19.55 13.19 14.55
C LYS A 298 -18.66 13.20 13.30
N PRO A 299 -19.16 13.53 12.11
CA PRO A 299 -18.31 13.64 10.93
C PRO A 299 -17.22 14.68 11.21
N ILE A 300 -15.96 14.23 11.26
CA ILE A 300 -14.77 15.09 11.39
C ILE A 300 -14.68 16.04 10.18
N SER A 301 -15.31 15.64 9.07
CA SER A 301 -15.53 16.45 7.87
C SER A 301 -16.74 15.86 7.10
N PRO A 302 -17.58 16.68 6.44
CA PRO A 302 -18.72 16.21 5.64
C PRO A 302 -18.32 15.29 4.46
N ALA A 303 -17.02 15.18 4.15
CA ALA A 303 -16.50 14.44 3.01
C ALA A 303 -16.19 12.94 3.27
N THR A 304 -16.29 12.43 4.51
CA THR A 304 -15.93 11.03 4.81
C THR A 304 -17.13 10.22 5.30
N PRO A 305 -17.65 9.24 4.52
CA PRO A 305 -18.79 8.45 4.95
C PRO A 305 -18.47 7.67 6.24
N PRO A 306 -19.46 7.48 7.13
CA PRO A 306 -19.27 6.69 8.33
C PRO A 306 -18.98 5.23 7.92
N ILE A 307 -17.89 4.69 8.46
CA ILE A 307 -17.65 3.25 8.34
C ILE A 307 -18.62 2.54 9.27
N ASN A 308 -19.23 1.47 8.78
CA ASN A 308 -20.16 0.66 9.53
C ASN A 308 -19.97 -0.83 9.20
N THR A 309 -20.62 -1.68 9.97
CA THR A 309 -20.58 -3.14 9.80
C THR A 309 -20.94 -3.58 8.40
N GLN A 310 -21.94 -2.94 7.77
CA GLN A 310 -22.40 -3.31 6.43
C GLN A 310 -21.35 -3.01 5.36
N THR A 311 -20.70 -1.86 5.43
CA THR A 311 -19.61 -1.48 4.51
C THR A 311 -18.43 -2.46 4.65
N MET A 312 -18.06 -2.79 5.89
CA MET A 312 -16.98 -3.74 6.17
C MET A 312 -17.34 -5.15 5.68
N LEU A 313 -18.55 -5.61 5.94
CA LEU A 313 -19.05 -6.91 5.49
C LEU A 313 -19.10 -6.99 3.96
N LYS A 314 -19.58 -5.94 3.28
CA LYS A 314 -19.59 -5.87 1.80
C LYS A 314 -18.17 -6.02 1.24
N ALA A 315 -17.19 -5.31 1.83
CA ALA A 315 -15.80 -5.42 1.44
C ALA A 315 -15.24 -6.84 1.70
N CYS A 316 -15.47 -7.43 2.87
CA CYS A 316 -15.08 -8.82 3.16
C CYS A 316 -15.67 -9.81 2.16
N LYS A 317 -16.98 -9.70 1.85
CA LYS A 317 -17.64 -10.55 0.85
C LYS A 317 -16.99 -10.44 -0.52
N LYS A 318 -16.64 -9.22 -0.93
CA LYS A 318 -15.91 -8.99 -2.18
C LYS A 318 -14.55 -9.68 -2.18
N VAL A 319 -13.77 -9.57 -1.11
CA VAL A 319 -12.48 -10.29 -1.02
C VAL A 319 -12.68 -11.80 -1.15
N ILE A 320 -13.66 -12.37 -0.45
CA ILE A 320 -13.92 -13.81 -0.51
C ILE A 320 -14.28 -14.27 -1.93
N ARG A 321 -15.10 -13.51 -2.67
CA ARG A 321 -15.42 -13.80 -4.08
C ARG A 321 -14.18 -13.76 -4.98
N TRP A 322 -13.31 -12.76 -4.80
CA TRP A 322 -12.04 -12.66 -5.52
C TRP A 322 -11.09 -13.82 -5.20
N LEU A 323 -10.91 -14.15 -3.92
CA LEU A 323 -10.06 -15.28 -3.49
C LEU A 323 -10.60 -16.62 -4.01
N HIS A 324 -11.92 -16.82 -4.01
CA HIS A 324 -12.56 -18.00 -4.58
C HIS A 324 -12.26 -18.13 -6.08
N THR A 325 -12.44 -17.05 -6.85
CA THR A 325 -12.14 -17.06 -8.29
C THR A 325 -10.65 -17.31 -8.57
N MET A 326 -9.76 -16.71 -7.79
CA MET A 326 -8.32 -16.94 -7.91
C MET A 326 -7.90 -18.36 -7.47
N SER A 327 -8.70 -19.05 -6.66
CA SER A 327 -8.34 -20.35 -6.10
C SER A 327 -8.32 -21.50 -7.11
N TYR A 328 -8.96 -21.32 -8.26
CA TYR A 328 -8.95 -22.30 -9.36
C TYR A 328 -7.56 -22.45 -9.99
N THR A 329 -6.73 -21.42 -9.93
CA THR A 329 -5.39 -21.41 -10.57
C THR A 329 -4.25 -21.21 -9.57
N ASN A 330 -4.55 -20.83 -8.32
CA ASN A 330 -3.54 -20.50 -7.32
C ASN A 330 -3.83 -21.17 -5.96
N THR A 331 -2.96 -22.08 -5.55
CA THR A 331 -3.06 -22.80 -4.27
C THR A 331 -2.95 -21.90 -3.05
N ALA A 332 -2.18 -20.80 -3.11
CA ALA A 332 -2.13 -19.83 -2.02
C ALA A 332 -3.44 -19.05 -1.89
N ALA A 333 -4.06 -18.67 -3.01
CA ALA A 333 -5.39 -18.06 -3.02
C ALA A 333 -6.46 -19.02 -2.48
N ARG A 334 -6.37 -20.32 -2.81
CA ARG A 334 -7.24 -21.35 -2.23
C ARG A 334 -7.15 -21.40 -0.72
N ARG A 335 -5.94 -21.48 -0.15
CA ARG A 335 -5.74 -21.49 1.30
C ARG A 335 -6.29 -20.21 1.95
N ALA A 336 -6.04 -19.06 1.32
CA ALA A 336 -6.56 -17.78 1.78
C ALA A 336 -8.10 -17.74 1.78
N PHE A 337 -8.74 -18.20 0.70
CA PHE A 337 -10.19 -18.31 0.61
C PHE A 337 -10.76 -19.16 1.75
N LEU A 338 -10.28 -20.39 1.92
CA LEU A 338 -10.77 -21.31 2.95
C LEU A 338 -10.62 -20.74 4.36
N PHE A 339 -9.50 -20.07 4.63
CA PHE A 339 -9.28 -19.39 5.91
C PHE A 339 -10.28 -18.26 6.14
N CYS A 340 -10.44 -17.37 5.15
CA CYS A 340 -11.33 -16.21 5.26
C CYS A 340 -12.81 -16.61 5.35
N ASP A 341 -13.23 -17.59 4.55
CA ASP A 341 -14.59 -18.13 4.55
C ASP A 341 -14.92 -18.82 5.89
N SER A 342 -14.02 -19.67 6.40
CA SER A 342 -14.19 -20.29 7.72
C SER A 342 -14.29 -19.24 8.84
N PHE A 343 -13.42 -18.22 8.82
CA PHE A 343 -13.42 -17.19 9.84
C PHE A 343 -14.72 -16.37 9.83
N ILE A 344 -15.17 -15.91 8.65
CA ILE A 344 -16.37 -15.07 8.56
C ILE A 344 -17.64 -15.85 8.97
N ARG A 345 -17.74 -17.13 8.58
CA ARG A 345 -18.85 -18.01 8.98
C ARG A 345 -18.89 -18.26 10.47
N ARG A 346 -17.73 -18.29 11.14
CA ARG A 346 -17.66 -18.45 12.61
C ARG A 346 -18.13 -17.21 13.37
N ILE A 347 -17.83 -15.99 12.89
CA ILE A 347 -18.21 -14.75 13.59
C ILE A 347 -19.63 -14.27 13.22
N ALA A 348 -20.17 -14.68 12.07
CA ALA A 348 -21.44 -14.20 11.57
C ALA A 348 -22.64 -14.44 12.52
N PRO A 349 -22.82 -15.61 13.16
CA PRO A 349 -23.95 -15.84 14.07
C PRO A 349 -23.93 -14.91 15.28
N SER A 350 -22.78 -14.68 15.88
CA SER A 350 -22.64 -13.79 17.06
C SER A 350 -22.91 -12.32 16.74
N LEU A 351 -22.79 -11.93 15.48
CA LEU A 351 -22.88 -10.54 15.02
C LEU A 351 -24.11 -10.29 14.14
N GLY A 352 -24.94 -11.31 13.89
CA GLY A 352 -26.11 -11.21 13.00
C GLY A 352 -25.75 -10.84 11.56
N LEU A 353 -24.59 -11.28 11.06
CA LEU A 353 -24.13 -10.93 9.71
C LEU A 353 -24.83 -11.78 8.65
N ASP A 354 -25.37 -11.12 7.64
CA ASP A 354 -25.92 -11.81 6.47
C ASP A 354 -24.79 -12.24 5.52
N LEU A 355 -24.65 -13.55 5.30
CA LEU A 355 -23.63 -14.15 4.43
C LEU A 355 -24.16 -14.55 3.04
N THR A 356 -25.38 -14.15 2.67
CA THR A 356 -25.95 -14.40 1.34
C THR A 356 -24.99 -13.98 0.22
N GLY A 357 -24.93 -14.78 -0.85
CA GLY A 357 -24.09 -14.55 -2.03
C GLY A 357 -22.61 -14.89 -1.88
N LEU A 358 -22.18 -15.47 -0.74
CA LEU A 358 -20.83 -16.02 -0.61
C LEU A 358 -20.72 -17.40 -1.27
N PRO A 359 -19.65 -17.66 -2.04
CA PRO A 359 -19.41 -18.97 -2.63
C PRO A 359 -19.05 -20.01 -1.54
N ASP A 360 -19.31 -21.29 -1.84
CA ASP A 360 -18.95 -22.42 -0.99
C ASP A 360 -17.63 -23.05 -1.45
N GLY A 361 -16.77 -23.41 -0.50
CA GLY A 361 -15.53 -24.13 -0.77
C GLY A 361 -15.72 -25.54 -1.31
N ALA A 362 -16.90 -26.14 -1.15
CA ALA A 362 -17.24 -27.43 -1.76
C ALA A 362 -17.21 -27.40 -3.31
N SER A 363 -17.35 -26.21 -3.91
CA SER A 363 -17.29 -26.03 -5.38
C SER A 363 -15.87 -26.07 -5.95
N LEU A 364 -14.83 -26.06 -5.10
CA LEU A 364 -13.45 -25.99 -5.56
C LEU A 364 -12.92 -27.38 -5.94
N PRO A 365 -12.13 -27.50 -7.04
CA PRO A 365 -11.59 -28.78 -7.50
C PRO A 365 -10.86 -29.52 -6.38
N SER A 366 -10.85 -30.86 -6.37
CA SER A 366 -10.06 -31.57 -5.36
C SER A 366 -8.56 -31.24 -5.58
N HIS A 367 -7.74 -31.26 -4.52
CA HIS A 367 -6.31 -30.97 -4.64
C HIS A 367 -5.59 -31.96 -5.59
N ALA A 368 -6.27 -33.03 -6.02
CA ALA A 368 -5.77 -34.03 -6.95
C ALA A 368 -5.96 -33.67 -8.43
N ASP A 369 -7.00 -32.90 -8.77
CA ASP A 369 -7.35 -32.65 -10.18
C ASP A 369 -6.54 -31.50 -10.79
N SER A 370 -5.87 -30.70 -9.96
CA SER A 370 -5.18 -29.48 -10.39
C SER A 370 -3.84 -29.73 -11.10
N TRP A 371 -3.29 -30.95 -11.04
CA TRP A 371 -2.05 -31.35 -11.73
C TRP A 371 -2.30 -32.22 -12.96
N MET A 372 -3.50 -32.79 -13.13
CA MET A 372 -3.84 -33.63 -14.29
C MET A 372 -4.27 -32.83 -15.53
N MET A 373 -4.45 -31.51 -15.43
CA MET A 373 -4.84 -30.66 -16.56
C MET A 373 -3.64 -30.06 -17.34
N ALA A 374 -2.42 -30.54 -17.09
CA ALA A 374 -1.20 -30.06 -17.77
C ALA A 374 -0.75 -30.93 -18.96
N ASP A 375 -1.27 -32.16 -19.11
CA ASP A 375 -0.96 -33.01 -20.26
C ASP A 375 -2.13 -32.96 -21.24
N GLY A 376 -2.04 -32.06 -22.23
CA GLY A 376 -2.83 -32.17 -23.44
C GLY A 376 -2.44 -33.44 -24.20
N PRO A 377 -3.36 -34.06 -24.96
CA PRO A 377 -3.03 -35.25 -25.73
C PRO A 377 -2.00 -34.89 -26.81
N GLU A 378 -0.83 -35.54 -26.74
CA GLU A 378 0.05 -35.69 -27.91
C GLU A 378 -0.73 -36.49 -28.96
N GLU A 379 -1.41 -35.81 -29.88
CA GLU A 379 -1.86 -36.43 -31.11
C GLU A 379 -0.67 -36.58 -32.05
N ILE A 380 -0.18 -37.82 -32.10
CA ILE A 380 0.66 -38.37 -33.14
C ILE A 380 -0.17 -38.39 -34.45
N CYS A 381 0.19 -37.56 -35.42
CA CYS A 381 0.37 -37.99 -36.82
C CYS A 381 1.14 -36.95 -37.63
#